data_AF-A0A087W250-F1
#
_entry.id   AF-A0A087W250-F1
#
_cell.length_a   1.000
_cell.length_b   1.000
_cell.length_c   1.000
_cell.angle_alpha   90.00
_cell.angle_beta   90.00
_cell.angle_gamma   90.00
#
_symmetry.space_group_name_H-M   'P 1'
#
loop_
_entity.id
_entity.type
_entity.pdbx_description
1 polymer ?
#
loop_
_entity_poly.entity_id
_entity_poly.type
_entity_poly.pdbx_seq_one_letter_code
_entity_poly.pdbx_strand_id
1 'polypeptide(L)'
;MDENDSSDEDYMSDKFLNPPVKPLCSGLASKSTRQRVAEQCMQASQNKRSGKQMDIKREEGLKKRIGEDNIGYKLMLKMGFKGDGGIGKKAEGRSEPIPIEIIEGRKGLGLHNIEKKRSEAIAAAREQQDMKMSAFQSDFLASMASRFRMERAQRHLMAARSICQQLDMAQSRDQPVDKEFWPPDEKKAKLLAHSELIRREICRSSPHGSRKKRQRRQNDAGNRRDLDERRDEYDTVLGIESDEEEYCDIDAAQHGPIESKPDLILSRLATYLRESHFYCFWCGEQYSNSSNLEAKCPGPTEEDHG
;
A
#
# COMPACT_ATOMS: atom_id res chain seq x y z
N MET A 1 -85.24 26.45 -30.41
CA MET A 1 -84.10 27.01 -31.15
C MET A 1 -82.97 27.20 -30.14
N ASP A 2 -82.30 26.16 -29.63
CA ASP A 2 -81.65 25.02 -30.31
C ASP A 2 -80.89 25.52 -31.56
N GLU A 3 -79.56 25.41 -31.70
CA GLU A 3 -78.69 24.28 -31.40
C GLU A 3 -77.22 24.69 -31.14
N ASN A 4 -76.56 23.86 -30.32
CA ASN A 4 -75.12 23.59 -30.27
C ASN A 4 -74.70 22.89 -31.58
N ASP A 5 -73.52 23.15 -32.18
CA ASP A 5 -72.46 22.15 -32.42
C ASP A 5 -71.35 22.58 -33.41
N SER A 6 -70.11 22.29 -32.98
CA SER A 6 -68.92 21.76 -33.69
C SER A 6 -68.46 22.28 -35.07
N SER A 7 -67.20 22.75 -35.11
CA SER A 7 -66.16 22.51 -36.15
C SER A 7 -65.06 23.57 -35.98
N ASP A 8 -63.78 23.35 -35.76
CA ASP A 8 -62.93 22.17 -35.56
C ASP A 8 -61.73 22.70 -34.76
N GLU A 9 -61.62 22.35 -33.49
CA GLU A 9 -60.33 22.43 -32.81
C GLU A 9 -59.45 21.35 -33.45
N ASP A 10 -58.57 21.81 -34.34
CA ASP A 10 -57.52 21.13 -35.08
C ASP A 10 -56.88 19.94 -34.33
N TYR A 11 -57.62 18.83 -34.29
CA TYR A 11 -57.21 17.51 -33.87
C TYR A 11 -56.39 16.87 -34.99
N MET A 12 -55.39 17.59 -35.51
CA MET A 12 -54.24 17.02 -36.24
C MET A 12 -53.13 18.04 -36.54
N SER A 13 -53.01 19.14 -35.80
CA SER A 13 -51.85 20.02 -35.95
C SER A 13 -50.54 19.34 -35.56
N ASP A 14 -49.54 19.55 -36.42
CA ASP A 14 -48.20 18.93 -36.52
C ASP A 14 -47.29 19.10 -35.28
N LYS A 15 -47.86 19.49 -34.13
CA LYS A 15 -47.17 19.64 -32.85
C LYS A 15 -46.81 18.31 -32.18
N PHE A 16 -47.33 17.19 -32.68
CA PHE A 16 -47.07 15.84 -32.17
C PHE A 16 -46.09 15.02 -33.01
N LEU A 17 -45.66 15.51 -34.17
CA LEU A 17 -44.56 14.92 -34.92
C LEU A 17 -43.31 15.75 -34.63
N ASN A 18 -42.56 15.36 -33.60
CA ASN A 18 -41.18 15.84 -33.47
C ASN A 18 -40.45 15.48 -34.78
N PRO A 19 -40.03 16.45 -35.62
CA PRO A 19 -39.19 16.11 -36.75
C PRO A 19 -37.90 15.49 -36.18
N PRO A 20 -37.28 14.50 -36.85
CA PRO A 20 -35.99 13.99 -36.41
C PRO A 20 -35.05 15.18 -36.31
N VAL A 21 -34.65 15.50 -35.09
CA VAL A 21 -33.61 16.49 -34.81
C VAL A 21 -32.38 16.01 -35.56
N LYS A 22 -32.09 16.65 -36.71
CA LYS A 22 -30.80 16.51 -37.37
C LYS A 22 -29.77 16.74 -36.27
N PRO A 23 -28.80 15.83 -36.05
CA PRO A 23 -27.80 16.04 -35.02
C PRO A 23 -27.17 17.40 -35.30
N LEU A 24 -27.35 18.35 -34.38
CA LEU A 24 -26.71 19.64 -34.51
C LEU A 24 -25.21 19.35 -34.62
N CYS A 25 -24.67 19.69 -35.79
CA CYS A 25 -23.25 19.85 -36.02
C CYS A 25 -22.62 20.51 -34.80
N SER A 26 -21.47 20.02 -34.36
CA SER A 26 -20.71 20.40 -33.16
C SER A 26 -20.32 21.89 -33.14
N GLY A 27 -21.31 22.75 -32.95
CA GLY A 27 -21.15 24.18 -32.73
C GLY A 27 -20.97 24.46 -31.25
N LEU A 28 -20.07 25.39 -30.93
CA LEU A 28 -19.89 25.91 -29.58
C LEU A 28 -21.22 26.46 -29.06
N ALA A 29 -21.86 25.75 -28.12
CA ALA A 29 -23.09 26.19 -27.49
C ALA A 29 -22.86 27.53 -26.75
N SER A 30 -23.76 28.50 -26.97
CA SER A 30 -23.76 29.80 -26.30
C SER A 30 -23.70 29.64 -24.76
N LYS A 31 -23.07 30.61 -24.08
CA LYS A 31 -22.94 30.64 -22.61
C LYS A 31 -24.30 30.52 -21.91
N SER A 32 -25.36 31.10 -22.47
CA SER A 32 -26.73 31.02 -21.91
C SER A 32 -27.35 29.63 -22.05
N THR A 33 -27.13 28.95 -23.17
CA THR A 33 -27.59 27.57 -23.37
C THR A 33 -26.86 26.62 -22.42
N ARG A 34 -25.55 26.81 -22.23
CA ARG A 34 -24.76 26.03 -21.25
C ARG A 34 -25.24 26.25 -19.82
N GLN A 35 -25.57 27.48 -19.43
CA GLN A 35 -26.14 27.77 -18.10
C GLN A 35 -27.49 27.10 -17.88
N ARG A 36 -28.43 27.20 -18.84
CA ARG A 36 -29.75 26.53 -18.73
C ARG A 36 -29.65 25.01 -18.66
N VAL A 37 -28.77 24.40 -19.47
CA VAL A 37 -28.53 22.95 -19.43
C VAL A 37 -27.86 22.54 -18.11
N ALA A 38 -26.93 23.35 -17.59
CA ALA A 38 -26.32 23.11 -16.28
C ALA A 38 -27.34 23.21 -15.15
N GLU A 39 -28.22 24.22 -15.15
CA GLU A 39 -29.31 24.38 -14.19
C GLU A 39 -30.30 23.21 -14.22
N GLN A 40 -30.72 22.78 -15.43
CA GLN A 40 -31.58 21.61 -15.59
C GLN A 40 -30.90 20.32 -15.10
N CYS A 41 -29.59 20.16 -15.35
CA CYS A 41 -28.82 19.01 -14.87
C CYS A 41 -28.64 19.06 -13.34
N MET A 42 -28.43 20.25 -12.77
CA MET A 42 -28.36 20.46 -11.32
C MET A 42 -29.70 20.13 -10.65
N GLN A 43 -30.83 20.58 -11.20
CA GLN A 43 -32.18 20.25 -10.71
C GLN A 43 -32.47 18.75 -10.81
N ALA A 44 -32.12 18.10 -11.93
CA ALA A 44 -32.24 16.64 -12.08
C ALA A 44 -31.35 15.87 -11.09
N SER A 45 -30.15 16.40 -10.77
CA SER A 45 -29.26 15.81 -9.76
C SER A 45 -29.82 15.94 -8.34
N GLN A 46 -30.49 17.05 -8.02
CA GLN A 46 -31.14 17.27 -6.73
C GLN A 46 -32.33 16.30 -6.55
N ASN A 47 -33.14 16.09 -7.58
CA ASN A 47 -34.22 15.08 -7.54
C ASN A 47 -33.69 13.64 -7.41
N LYS A 48 -32.53 13.32 -8.01
CA LYS A 48 -31.85 12.02 -7.79
C LYS A 48 -31.35 11.84 -6.35
N ARG A 49 -30.97 12.92 -5.65
CA ARG A 49 -30.58 12.87 -4.23
C ARG A 49 -31.76 12.56 -3.31
N SER A 50 -32.97 13.04 -3.63
CA SER A 50 -34.17 12.71 -2.85
C SER A 50 -34.54 11.22 -2.97
N GLY A 51 -34.41 10.63 -4.16
CA GLY A 51 -34.61 9.18 -4.36
C GLY A 51 -33.70 8.33 -3.47
N LYS A 52 -32.40 8.62 -3.47
CA LYS A 52 -31.43 7.91 -2.60
C LYS A 52 -31.72 8.08 -1.10
N GLN A 53 -32.21 9.25 -0.68
CA GLN A 53 -32.62 9.47 0.71
C GLN A 53 -33.85 8.65 1.10
N MET A 54 -34.76 8.39 0.16
CA MET A 54 -35.92 7.51 0.41
C MET A 54 -35.48 6.05 0.56
N ASP A 55 -34.50 5.60 -0.23
CA ASP A 55 -33.96 4.25 -0.12
C ASP A 55 -33.26 4.03 1.24
N ILE A 56 -32.45 4.99 1.67
CA ILE A 56 -31.80 4.97 3.00
C ILE A 56 -32.85 4.95 4.12
N LYS A 57 -33.86 5.83 4.05
CA LYS A 57 -34.96 5.85 5.04
C LYS A 57 -35.74 4.54 5.04
N ARG A 58 -35.94 3.92 3.88
CA ARG A 58 -36.59 2.61 3.76
C ARG A 58 -35.75 1.51 4.42
N GLU A 59 -34.45 1.46 4.15
CA GLU A 59 -33.55 0.46 4.76
C GLU A 59 -33.45 0.63 6.28
N GLU A 60 -33.36 1.87 6.76
CA GLU A 60 -33.40 2.18 8.20
C GLU A 60 -34.74 1.80 8.83
N GLY A 61 -35.85 2.07 8.14
CA GLY A 61 -37.19 1.69 8.59
C GLY A 61 -37.39 0.18 8.64
N LEU A 62 -36.83 -0.57 7.70
CA LEU A 62 -36.87 -2.04 7.70
C LEU A 62 -36.04 -2.65 8.84
N LYS A 63 -34.94 -1.98 9.25
CA LYS A 63 -34.09 -2.43 10.37
C LYS A 63 -34.69 -2.13 11.75
N LYS A 64 -35.53 -1.10 11.88
CA LYS A 64 -36.12 -0.67 13.15
C LYS A 64 -37.44 -1.41 13.40
N ARG A 65 -37.57 -2.06 14.57
CA ARG A 65 -38.88 -2.55 15.03
C ARG A 65 -39.83 -1.37 15.23
N ILE A 66 -41.10 -1.56 14.89
CA ILE A 66 -42.14 -0.56 15.15
C ILE A 66 -42.30 -0.41 16.68
N GLY A 67 -42.12 0.80 17.19
CA GLY A 67 -42.26 1.10 18.62
C GLY A 67 -43.72 1.14 19.09
N GLU A 68 -43.93 1.05 20.40
CA GLU A 68 -45.25 1.02 21.04
C GLU A 68 -46.05 2.32 20.86
N ASP A 69 -45.36 3.42 20.56
CA ASP A 69 -45.95 4.72 20.29
C ASP A 69 -46.72 4.76 18.97
N ASN A 70 -46.41 3.85 18.04
CA ASN A 70 -47.05 3.80 16.73
C ASN A 70 -48.53 3.40 16.87
N ILE A 71 -49.41 4.17 16.24
CA ILE A 71 -50.86 3.94 16.22
C ILE A 71 -51.18 2.50 15.76
N GLY A 72 -50.45 2.00 14.76
CA GLY A 72 -50.61 0.63 14.27
C GLY A 72 -50.28 -0.43 15.33
N TYR A 73 -49.23 -0.22 16.13
CA TYR A 73 -48.87 -1.12 17.22
C TYR A 73 -49.94 -1.12 18.32
N LYS A 74 -50.45 0.07 18.71
CA LYS A 74 -51.55 0.20 19.67
C LYS A 74 -52.84 -0.47 19.20
N LEU A 75 -53.12 -0.40 17.89
CA LEU A 75 -54.27 -1.08 17.30
C LEU A 75 -54.09 -2.61 17.33
N MET A 76 -52.90 -3.11 16.98
CA MET A 76 -52.61 -4.55 17.03
C MET A 76 -52.75 -5.11 18.45
N LEU A 77 -52.26 -4.39 19.47
CA LEU A 77 -52.46 -4.76 20.88
C LEU A 77 -53.94 -4.91 21.23
N LYS A 78 -54.79 -3.96 20.79
CA LYS A 78 -56.25 -4.02 20.99
C LYS A 78 -56.93 -5.17 20.26
N MET A 79 -56.33 -5.66 19.17
CA MET A 79 -56.79 -6.83 18.42
C MET A 79 -56.27 -8.16 19.00
N GLY A 80 -55.56 -8.13 20.13
CA GLY A 80 -55.06 -9.32 20.83
C GLY A 80 -53.66 -9.77 20.43
N PHE A 81 -52.89 -8.93 19.72
CA PHE A 81 -51.45 -9.15 19.54
C PHE A 81 -50.73 -8.95 20.87
N LYS A 82 -49.84 -9.87 21.24
CA LYS A 82 -49.17 -9.86 22.56
C LYS A 82 -47.83 -9.14 22.58
N GLY A 83 -47.41 -8.55 21.46
CA GLY A 83 -46.14 -7.84 21.32
C GLY A 83 -44.99 -8.73 20.86
N ASP A 84 -45.13 -10.05 21.02
CA ASP A 84 -44.15 -11.07 20.65
C ASP A 84 -44.77 -12.16 19.75
N GLY A 85 -43.94 -12.73 18.87
CA GLY A 85 -44.32 -13.84 18.00
C GLY A 85 -45.04 -13.46 16.71
N GLY A 86 -45.49 -14.48 16.00
CA GLY A 86 -46.21 -14.37 14.74
C GLY A 86 -47.71 -14.12 14.90
N ILE A 87 -48.33 -13.58 13.86
CA ILE A 87 -49.80 -13.46 13.79
C ILE A 87 -50.40 -14.83 13.43
N GLY A 88 -51.45 -15.28 14.13
CA GLY A 88 -52.18 -16.52 13.83
C GLY A 88 -52.75 -17.16 15.09
N LYS A 89 -53.68 -18.13 14.96
CA LYS A 89 -54.36 -18.78 16.11
C LYS A 89 -53.37 -19.45 17.08
N LYS A 90 -52.25 -19.95 16.55
CA LYS A 90 -51.15 -20.56 17.30
C LYS A 90 -49.85 -19.74 17.24
N ALA A 91 -49.94 -18.46 16.86
CA ALA A 91 -48.79 -17.60 16.58
C ALA A 91 -47.82 -18.15 15.51
N GLU A 92 -48.36 -18.84 14.49
CA GLU A 92 -47.61 -19.53 13.42
C GLU A 92 -47.08 -18.61 12.31
N GLY A 93 -47.48 -17.32 12.32
CA GLY A 93 -47.01 -16.34 11.37
C GLY A 93 -45.51 -16.03 11.53
N ARG A 94 -44.91 -15.44 10.49
CA ARG A 94 -43.53 -14.96 10.55
C ARG A 94 -43.48 -13.69 11.39
N SER A 95 -42.58 -13.63 12.37
CA SER A 95 -42.35 -12.44 13.19
C SER A 95 -41.49 -11.40 12.49
N GLU A 96 -40.75 -11.80 11.45
CA GLU A 96 -39.83 -10.94 10.72
C GLU A 96 -40.29 -10.71 9.27
N PRO A 97 -40.18 -9.48 8.76
CA PRO A 97 -40.56 -9.15 7.39
C PRO A 97 -39.65 -9.86 6.38
N ILE A 98 -40.21 -10.22 5.22
CA ILE A 98 -39.46 -10.88 4.15
C ILE A 98 -38.47 -9.88 3.53
N PRO A 99 -37.18 -10.23 3.40
CA PRO A 99 -36.21 -9.36 2.75
C PRO A 99 -36.53 -9.21 1.27
N ILE A 100 -36.48 -7.97 0.78
CA ILE A 100 -36.76 -7.63 -0.63
C ILE A 100 -35.45 -7.18 -1.26
N GLU A 101 -35.01 -7.88 -2.31
CA GLU A 101 -33.88 -7.44 -3.14
C GLU A 101 -34.41 -6.53 -4.26
N ILE A 102 -33.99 -5.27 -4.25
CA ILE A 102 -34.37 -4.30 -5.27
C ILE A 102 -33.32 -4.34 -6.38
N ILE A 103 -33.71 -4.80 -7.57
CA ILE A 103 -32.83 -4.77 -8.74
C ILE A 103 -32.86 -3.35 -9.31
N GLU A 104 -31.72 -2.67 -9.28
CA GLU A 104 -31.59 -1.33 -9.86
C GLU A 104 -31.59 -1.38 -11.40
N GLY A 105 -32.53 -0.66 -12.01
CA GLY A 105 -32.61 -0.48 -13.47
C GLY A 105 -33.27 -1.64 -14.22
N ARG A 106 -32.98 -1.74 -15.53
CA ARG A 106 -33.51 -2.78 -16.44
C ARG A 106 -32.43 -3.82 -16.73
N LYS A 107 -31.94 -4.49 -15.69
CA LYS A 107 -30.98 -5.61 -15.84
C LYS A 107 -31.73 -6.94 -15.96
N GLY A 108 -31.17 -7.88 -16.72
CA GLY A 108 -31.71 -9.23 -16.83
C GLY A 108 -31.65 -9.98 -15.49
N LEU A 109 -32.68 -10.79 -15.22
CA LEU A 109 -32.71 -11.68 -14.05
C LEU A 109 -31.47 -12.60 -14.08
N GLY A 110 -30.70 -12.63 -12.99
CA GLY A 110 -29.49 -13.46 -12.85
C GLY A 110 -28.15 -12.76 -13.10
N LEU A 111 -28.10 -11.64 -13.83
CA LEU A 111 -26.83 -10.92 -14.10
C LEU A 111 -26.27 -10.22 -12.85
N HIS A 112 -27.14 -9.74 -11.95
CA HIS A 112 -26.75 -9.03 -10.74
C HIS A 112 -25.78 -9.84 -9.86
N ASN A 113 -26.09 -11.12 -9.63
CA ASN A 113 -25.26 -12.01 -8.81
C ASN A 113 -23.92 -12.36 -9.49
N ILE A 114 -23.91 -12.46 -10.82
CA ILE A 114 -22.70 -12.75 -11.60
C ILE A 114 -21.77 -11.53 -11.60
N GLU A 115 -22.31 -10.33 -11.83
CA GLU A 115 -21.56 -9.07 -11.79
C GLU A 115 -20.96 -8.83 -10.40
N LYS A 116 -21.76 -9.01 -9.34
CA LYS A 116 -21.31 -8.86 -7.96
C LYS A 116 -20.15 -9.80 -7.63
N LYS A 117 -20.29 -11.10 -7.93
CA LYS A 117 -19.22 -12.09 -7.74
C LYS A 117 -17.97 -11.75 -8.55
N ARG A 118 -18.13 -11.27 -9.79
CA ARG A 118 -17.01 -10.85 -10.64
C ARG A 118 -16.31 -9.62 -10.09
N SER A 119 -17.03 -8.62 -9.61
CA SER A 119 -16.44 -7.42 -9.01
C SER A 119 -15.72 -7.74 -7.70
N GLU A 120 -16.29 -8.61 -6.86
CA GLU A 120 -15.66 -9.08 -5.62
C GLU A 120 -14.38 -9.86 -5.92
N ALA A 121 -14.38 -10.75 -6.92
CA ALA A 121 -13.19 -11.49 -7.33
C ALA A 121 -12.08 -10.57 -7.86
N ILE A 122 -12.41 -9.52 -8.61
CA ILE A 122 -11.43 -8.53 -9.10
C ILE A 122 -10.87 -7.71 -7.94
N ALA A 123 -11.72 -7.27 -7.01
CA ALA A 123 -11.29 -6.53 -5.83
C ALA A 123 -10.36 -7.37 -4.95
N ALA A 124 -10.72 -8.62 -4.66
CA ALA A 124 -9.90 -9.55 -3.91
C ALA A 124 -8.55 -9.83 -4.62
N ALA A 125 -8.54 -9.95 -5.95
CA ALA A 125 -7.30 -10.13 -6.70
C ALA A 125 -6.38 -8.90 -6.61
N ARG A 126 -6.94 -7.68 -6.64
CA ARG A 126 -6.17 -6.43 -6.45
C ARG A 126 -5.61 -6.33 -5.03
N GLU A 127 -6.43 -6.60 -4.02
CA GLU A 127 -6.00 -6.60 -2.62
C GLU A 127 -4.87 -7.60 -2.39
N GLN A 128 -4.96 -8.81 -2.97
CA GLN A 128 -3.87 -9.78 -2.91
C GLN A 128 -2.59 -9.30 -3.60
N GLN A 129 -2.69 -8.53 -4.69
CA GLN A 129 -1.52 -7.94 -5.35
C GLN A 129 -0.92 -6.83 -4.50
N ASP A 130 -1.74 -5.94 -3.94
CA ASP A 130 -1.31 -4.85 -3.08
C ASP A 130 -0.65 -5.37 -1.80
N MET A 131 -1.21 -6.41 -1.18
CA MET A 131 -0.60 -7.08 -0.02
C MET A 131 0.76 -7.69 -0.37
N LYS A 132 0.90 -8.32 -1.55
CA LYS A 132 2.19 -8.87 -2.00
C LYS A 132 3.21 -7.78 -2.29
N MET A 133 2.82 -6.70 -2.94
CA MET A 133 3.69 -5.57 -3.22
C MET A 133 4.12 -4.86 -1.94
N SER A 134 3.19 -4.67 -0.99
CA SER A 134 3.48 -4.08 0.32
C SER A 134 4.42 -4.97 1.14
N ALA A 135 4.19 -6.28 1.19
CA ALA A 135 5.09 -7.21 1.86
C ALA A 135 6.49 -7.21 1.20
N PHE A 136 6.56 -7.18 -0.13
CA PHE A 136 7.84 -7.07 -0.84
C PHE A 136 8.58 -5.77 -0.52
N GLN A 137 7.87 -4.64 -0.45
CA GLN A 137 8.46 -3.35 -0.06
C GLN A 137 8.99 -3.39 1.38
N SER A 138 8.24 -3.94 2.33
CA SER A 138 8.72 -4.05 3.72
C SER A 138 9.96 -4.93 3.83
N ASP A 139 10.00 -6.05 3.10
CA ASP A 139 11.15 -6.95 3.09
C ASP A 139 12.38 -6.28 2.47
N PHE A 140 12.20 -5.52 1.38
CA PHE A 140 13.27 -4.76 0.75
C PHE A 140 13.84 -3.68 1.68
N LEU A 141 12.97 -2.89 2.31
CA LEU A 141 13.39 -1.86 3.26
C LEU A 141 14.10 -2.45 4.48
N ALA A 142 13.63 -3.59 5.00
CA ALA A 142 14.27 -4.28 6.11
C ALA A 142 15.68 -4.81 5.73
N SER A 143 15.81 -5.38 4.52
CA SER A 143 17.09 -5.84 3.98
C SER A 143 18.08 -4.68 3.83
N MET A 144 17.65 -3.58 3.21
CA MET A 144 18.46 -2.37 3.07
C MET A 144 18.85 -1.78 4.42
N ALA A 145 17.93 -1.69 5.37
CA ALA A 145 18.23 -1.21 6.72
C ALA A 145 19.27 -2.10 7.42
N SER A 146 19.19 -3.42 7.29
CA SER A 146 20.20 -4.33 7.82
C SER A 146 21.58 -4.10 7.19
N ARG A 147 21.62 -3.88 5.87
CA ARG A 147 22.87 -3.59 5.16
C ARG A 147 23.52 -2.29 5.65
N PHE A 148 22.76 -1.20 5.73
CA PHE A 148 23.27 0.08 6.23
C PHE A 148 23.74 0.00 7.69
N ARG A 149 23.05 -0.76 8.54
CA ARG A 149 23.49 -1.02 9.92
C ARG A 149 24.85 -1.70 9.96
N MET A 150 25.03 -2.78 9.20
CA MET A 150 26.29 -3.52 9.15
C MET A 150 27.45 -2.66 8.62
N GLU A 151 27.21 -1.88 7.57
CA GLU A 151 28.23 -1.01 6.99
C GLU A 151 28.62 0.15 7.91
N ARG A 152 27.65 0.76 8.60
CA ARG A 152 27.91 1.76 9.64
C ARG A 152 28.75 1.17 10.78
N ALA A 153 28.35 0.01 11.28
CA ALA A 153 29.07 -0.69 12.34
C ALA A 153 30.52 -1.03 11.95
N GLN A 154 30.73 -1.45 10.71
CA GLN A 154 32.07 -1.72 10.18
C GLN A 154 32.91 -0.44 10.09
N ARG A 155 32.34 0.68 9.64
CA ARG A 155 33.02 1.98 9.64
C ARG A 155 33.47 2.38 11.04
N HIS A 156 32.56 2.30 12.01
CA HIS A 156 32.85 2.59 13.41
C HIS A 156 33.93 1.68 13.96
N LEU A 157 33.87 0.38 13.67
CA LEU A 157 34.87 -0.60 14.08
C LEU A 157 36.25 -0.31 13.51
N MET A 158 36.36 0.02 12.22
CA MET A 158 37.66 0.36 11.63
C MET A 158 38.24 1.65 12.22
N ALA A 159 37.40 2.65 12.50
CA ALA A 159 37.82 3.87 13.19
C ALA A 159 38.27 3.58 14.63
N ALA A 160 37.52 2.75 15.37
CA ALA A 160 37.87 2.39 16.74
C ALA A 160 39.18 1.58 16.80
N ARG A 161 39.42 0.69 15.83
CA ARG A 161 40.67 -0.07 15.68
C ARG A 161 41.88 0.82 15.44
N SER A 162 41.76 1.82 14.56
CA SER A 162 42.88 2.73 14.29
C SER A 162 43.22 3.57 15.53
N ILE A 163 42.21 4.02 16.27
CA ILE A 163 42.39 4.73 17.55
C ILE A 163 43.03 3.81 18.59
N CYS A 164 42.55 2.57 18.72
CA CYS A 164 43.12 1.58 19.64
C CYS A 164 44.61 1.35 19.37
N GLN A 165 44.96 1.14 18.10
CA GLN A 165 46.36 0.98 17.71
C GLN A 165 47.21 2.20 18.06
N GLN A 166 46.71 3.42 17.80
CA GLN A 166 47.43 4.65 18.15
C GLN A 166 47.66 4.79 19.65
N LEU A 167 46.64 4.50 20.47
CA LEU A 167 46.72 4.60 21.93
C LEU A 167 47.60 3.51 22.55
N ASP A 168 47.52 2.29 22.03
CA ASP A 168 48.39 1.18 22.46
C ASP A 168 49.86 1.48 22.11
N MET A 169 50.14 1.98 20.90
CA MET A 169 51.50 2.40 20.50
C MET A 169 52.03 3.53 21.37
N ALA A 170 51.18 4.51 21.74
CA ALA A 170 51.57 5.59 22.65
C ALA A 170 51.92 5.09 24.07
N GLN A 171 51.32 3.97 24.50
CA GLN A 171 51.64 3.28 25.76
C GLN A 171 52.72 2.20 25.60
N SER A 172 53.46 2.17 24.48
CA SER A 172 54.51 1.18 24.18
C SER A 172 54.04 -0.29 24.19
N ARG A 173 52.78 -0.53 23.79
CA ARG A 173 52.26 -1.88 23.53
C ARG A 173 52.40 -2.21 22.05
N ASP A 174 53.37 -3.07 21.73
CA ASP A 174 53.65 -3.49 20.36
C ASP A 174 52.77 -4.66 19.88
N GLN A 175 51.92 -5.21 20.74
CA GLN A 175 50.99 -6.29 20.40
C GLN A 175 49.59 -6.01 20.95
N PRO A 176 48.54 -6.32 20.16
CA PRO A 176 47.17 -6.15 20.61
C PRO A 176 46.81 -7.18 21.70
N VAL A 177 46.03 -6.74 22.69
CA VAL A 177 45.48 -7.61 23.74
C VAL A 177 44.60 -8.71 23.13
N ASP A 178 43.76 -8.32 22.15
CA ASP A 178 43.00 -9.25 21.31
C ASP A 178 43.32 -9.01 19.84
N LYS A 179 43.53 -10.09 19.08
CA LYS A 179 43.83 -10.05 17.63
C LYS A 179 42.76 -9.37 16.78
N GLU A 180 41.59 -9.11 17.36
CA GLU A 180 40.44 -8.45 16.74
C GLU A 180 40.39 -6.94 17.00
N PHE A 181 41.21 -6.40 17.93
CA PHE A 181 41.21 -4.98 18.30
C PHE A 181 42.11 -4.10 17.44
N TRP A 182 43.05 -4.71 16.71
CA TRP A 182 43.87 -3.98 15.76
C TRP A 182 43.41 -4.23 14.31
N PRO A 183 43.71 -3.29 13.39
CA PRO A 183 43.44 -3.50 11.98
C PRO A 183 44.06 -4.82 11.47
N PRO A 184 43.34 -5.61 10.66
CA PRO A 184 43.89 -6.84 10.10
C PRO A 184 45.11 -6.52 9.22
N ASP A 185 46.19 -7.30 9.37
CA ASP A 185 47.40 -7.20 8.54
C ASP A 185 47.06 -7.08 7.05
N GLU A 186 47.89 -6.39 6.25
CA GLU A 186 47.70 -6.22 4.80
C GLU A 186 47.38 -7.53 4.07
N LYS A 187 47.96 -8.66 4.51
CA LYS A 187 47.70 -9.99 3.96
C LYS A 187 46.30 -10.49 4.31
N LYS A 188 45.85 -10.28 5.55
CA LYS A 188 44.51 -10.65 6.02
C LYS A 188 43.45 -9.74 5.39
N ALA A 189 43.74 -8.45 5.23
CA ALA A 189 42.91 -7.50 4.50
C ALA A 189 42.72 -7.90 3.02
N LYS A 190 43.80 -8.30 2.33
CA LYS A 190 43.74 -8.80 0.94
C LYS A 190 42.97 -10.12 0.80
N LEU A 191 43.21 -11.10 1.69
CA LEU A 191 42.52 -12.39 1.65
C LEU A 191 41.01 -12.27 1.89
N LEU A 192 40.63 -11.38 2.80
CA LEU A 192 39.23 -11.14 3.09
C LEU A 192 38.55 -10.25 2.02
N ALA A 193 39.25 -9.28 1.43
CA ALA A 193 38.75 -8.52 0.28
C ALA A 193 38.54 -9.40 -0.97
N HIS A 194 39.35 -10.45 -1.13
CA HIS A 194 39.25 -11.44 -2.19
C HIS A 194 38.21 -12.55 -1.90
N SER A 195 37.57 -12.56 -0.72
CA SER A 195 36.46 -13.47 -0.45
C SER A 195 35.20 -12.99 -1.19
N GLU A 196 35.14 -13.32 -2.49
CA GLU A 196 34.02 -13.00 -3.40
C GLU A 196 32.65 -13.49 -2.89
N LEU A 197 32.64 -14.40 -1.91
CA LEU A 197 31.44 -14.91 -1.26
C LEU A 197 30.59 -13.78 -0.66
N ILE A 198 31.20 -12.74 -0.11
CA ILE A 198 30.45 -11.66 0.55
C ILE A 198 29.83 -10.70 -0.48
N ARG A 199 30.56 -10.31 -1.54
CA ARG A 199 29.98 -9.49 -2.64
C ARG A 199 28.90 -10.26 -3.41
N ARG A 200 29.07 -11.57 -3.57
CA ARG A 200 28.17 -12.42 -4.36
C ARG A 200 26.93 -12.88 -3.62
N GLU A 201 26.98 -13.11 -2.31
CA GLU A 201 25.80 -13.49 -1.50
C GLU A 201 24.99 -12.28 -1.03
N ILE A 202 25.61 -11.11 -0.86
CA ILE A 202 24.91 -9.88 -0.42
C ILE A 202 24.25 -9.13 -1.59
N CYS A 203 24.84 -9.16 -2.80
CA CYS A 203 24.28 -8.48 -3.97
C CYS A 203 23.34 -9.35 -4.84
N ARG A 204 23.30 -10.69 -4.64
CA ARG A 204 22.42 -11.60 -5.44
C ARG A 204 21.08 -11.96 -4.79
N SER A 205 20.69 -11.32 -3.69
CA SER A 205 19.34 -11.47 -3.14
C SER A 205 18.25 -10.73 -3.93
N SER A 206 18.52 -10.31 -5.16
CA SER A 206 17.45 -10.09 -6.15
C SER A 206 16.95 -11.47 -6.60
N PRO A 207 15.63 -11.78 -6.51
CA PRO A 207 15.13 -13.01 -7.09
C PRO A 207 15.48 -12.96 -8.58
N HIS A 208 16.35 -13.85 -9.05
CA HIS A 208 16.44 -14.15 -10.47
C HIS A 208 15.01 -14.35 -10.94
N GLY A 209 14.48 -13.37 -11.68
CA GLY A 209 13.19 -13.48 -12.34
C GLY A 209 13.22 -14.80 -13.07
N SER A 210 12.45 -15.76 -12.58
CA SER A 210 12.45 -17.11 -13.12
C SER A 210 11.93 -16.99 -14.54
N ARG A 211 12.83 -16.78 -15.52
CA ARG A 211 12.60 -17.02 -16.93
C ARG A 211 12.35 -18.52 -17.01
N LYS A 212 11.11 -18.92 -16.72
CA LYS A 212 10.58 -20.23 -17.13
C LYS A 212 10.77 -20.26 -18.63
N LYS A 213 11.83 -20.95 -19.06
CA LYS A 213 12.06 -21.31 -20.45
C LYS A 213 10.88 -22.21 -20.82
N ARG A 214 9.76 -21.61 -21.23
CA ARG A 214 8.62 -22.35 -21.79
C ARG A 214 9.19 -23.06 -23.00
N GLN A 215 9.44 -24.36 -22.85
CA GLN A 215 9.59 -25.24 -23.99
C GLN A 215 8.38 -24.99 -24.87
N ARG A 216 8.66 -24.42 -26.04
CA ARG A 216 7.68 -24.13 -27.08
C ARG A 216 7.20 -25.48 -27.61
N ARG A 217 6.21 -26.09 -26.94
CA ARG A 217 5.38 -27.10 -27.57
C ARG A 217 4.55 -26.37 -28.61
N GLN A 218 4.85 -26.65 -29.87
CA GLN A 218 4.03 -26.29 -31.00
C GLN A 218 2.64 -26.92 -30.82
N ASN A 219 1.63 -26.20 -31.31
CA ASN A 219 0.24 -26.60 -31.48
C ASN A 219 -0.66 -26.23 -30.29
N ASP A 220 -1.16 -24.99 -30.27
CA ASP A 220 -2.57 -24.78 -30.66
C ASP A 220 -2.85 -23.30 -30.96
N ALA A 221 -3.57 -23.08 -32.05
CA ALA A 221 -3.91 -21.78 -32.60
C ALA A 221 -5.18 -21.23 -31.93
N GLY A 222 -5.15 -19.98 -31.45
CA GLY A 222 -6.34 -19.34 -30.88
C GLY A 222 -6.08 -18.00 -30.20
N ASN A 223 -5.86 -16.97 -31.02
CA ASN A 223 -6.16 -15.56 -30.77
C ASN A 223 -5.97 -14.97 -29.34
N ARG A 224 -4.73 -14.64 -28.96
CA ARG A 224 -4.41 -13.77 -27.80
C ARG A 224 -3.15 -12.93 -28.07
N ARG A 225 -3.15 -12.06 -29.08
CA ARG A 225 -1.93 -11.31 -29.48
C ARG A 225 -1.93 -9.80 -29.32
N ASP A 226 -2.96 -9.16 -28.77
CA ASP A 226 -3.04 -7.68 -28.88
C ASP A 226 -2.83 -6.88 -27.57
N LEU A 227 -2.29 -7.47 -26.49
CA LEU A 227 -2.13 -6.74 -25.21
C LEU A 227 -0.73 -6.75 -24.58
N ASP A 228 0.24 -7.50 -25.12
CA ASP A 228 1.61 -7.53 -24.56
C ASP A 228 2.60 -6.69 -25.38
N GLU A 229 2.43 -6.59 -26.71
CA GLU A 229 3.31 -5.78 -27.59
C GLU A 229 3.23 -4.26 -27.33
N ARG A 230 2.13 -3.77 -26.76
CA ARG A 230 1.94 -2.33 -26.49
C ARG A 230 2.61 -1.84 -25.20
N ARG A 231 3.07 -2.75 -24.33
CA ARG A 231 3.77 -2.36 -23.10
C ARG A 231 5.25 -2.06 -23.37
N ASP A 232 5.86 -2.78 -24.31
CA ASP A 232 7.27 -2.64 -24.68
C ASP A 232 7.54 -1.33 -25.46
N GLU A 233 6.53 -0.81 -26.17
CA GLU A 233 6.61 0.47 -26.90
C GLU A 233 6.64 1.69 -25.97
N TYR A 234 5.99 1.62 -24.79
CA TYR A 234 5.96 2.72 -23.83
C TYR A 234 7.27 2.86 -23.03
N ASP A 235 7.94 1.74 -22.73
CA ASP A 235 9.23 1.71 -22.03
C ASP A 235 10.35 2.31 -22.90
N THR A 236 10.31 2.02 -24.20
CA THR A 236 11.28 2.52 -25.19
C THR A 236 11.14 4.03 -25.42
N VAL A 237 9.92 4.57 -25.38
CA VAL A 237 9.64 6.01 -25.56
C VAL A 237 10.06 6.86 -24.35
N LEU A 238 10.15 6.27 -23.15
CA LEU A 238 10.63 6.95 -21.94
C LEU A 238 12.15 6.86 -21.73
N GLY A 239 12.89 6.22 -22.64
CA GLY A 239 14.35 6.12 -22.53
C GLY A 239 14.82 5.34 -21.29
N ILE A 240 14.00 4.40 -20.81
CA ILE A 240 14.43 3.45 -19.79
C ILE A 240 15.24 2.38 -20.52
N GLU A 241 16.45 2.75 -20.94
CA GLU A 241 17.48 1.76 -21.22
C GLU A 241 17.68 1.02 -19.89
N SER A 242 17.41 -0.30 -19.87
CA SER A 242 17.82 -1.16 -18.77
C SER A 242 19.34 -1.25 -18.81
N ASP A 243 19.98 -0.16 -18.40
CA ASP A 243 21.37 -0.15 -18.04
C ASP A 243 21.47 -1.01 -16.79
N GLU A 244 21.69 -2.31 -16.99
CA GLU A 244 22.36 -3.18 -16.01
C GLU A 244 23.80 -2.71 -15.79
N GLU A 245 24.04 -1.39 -15.68
CA GLU A 245 25.18 -0.87 -14.96
C GLU A 245 24.93 -1.19 -13.49
N GLU A 246 25.36 -2.40 -13.16
CA GLU A 246 25.65 -2.88 -11.82
C GLU A 246 26.26 -1.73 -11.02
N TYR A 247 25.41 -1.01 -10.28
CA TYR A 247 25.82 -0.03 -9.30
C TYR A 247 26.52 -0.82 -8.19
N CYS A 248 27.75 -1.24 -8.46
CA CYS A 248 28.69 -1.64 -7.44
C CYS A 248 28.85 -0.40 -6.57
N ASP A 249 28.17 -0.36 -5.44
CA ASP A 249 28.33 0.70 -4.44
C ASP A 249 29.83 0.91 -4.21
N ILE A 250 30.33 2.02 -4.75
CA ILE A 250 31.75 2.39 -4.81
C ILE A 250 32.34 2.42 -3.39
N ASP A 251 31.49 2.67 -2.39
CA ASP A 251 31.83 2.78 -0.98
C ASP A 251 32.20 1.43 -0.33
N ALA A 252 31.71 0.30 -0.83
CA ALA A 252 32.03 -1.02 -0.28
C ALA A 252 33.48 -1.46 -0.55
N ALA A 253 34.15 -0.84 -1.52
CA ALA A 253 35.56 -1.12 -1.82
C ALA A 253 36.54 -0.47 -0.83
N GLN A 254 36.11 0.59 -0.13
CA GLN A 254 37.01 1.42 0.69
C GLN A 254 37.14 0.94 2.15
N HIS A 255 36.21 0.11 2.62
CA HIS A 255 36.06 -0.23 4.05
C HIS A 255 36.64 -1.58 4.47
N GLY A 256 37.35 -2.25 3.57
CA GLY A 256 38.01 -3.52 3.84
C GLY A 256 37.04 -4.67 4.13
N PRO A 257 37.53 -5.76 4.71
CA PRO A 257 36.77 -6.97 5.01
C PRO A 257 35.52 -6.75 5.86
N ILE A 258 34.36 -7.21 5.37
CA ILE A 258 33.15 -7.31 6.20
C ILE A 258 33.34 -8.47 7.18
N GLU A 259 33.48 -8.16 8.46
CA GLU A 259 33.56 -9.16 9.53
C GLU A 259 32.17 -9.69 9.89
N SER A 260 32.11 -10.93 10.39
CA SER A 260 30.82 -11.64 10.54
C SER A 260 29.90 -11.06 11.62
N LYS A 261 30.39 -10.17 12.52
CA LYS A 261 29.60 -9.45 13.56
C LYS A 261 30.32 -8.17 14.03
N PRO A 262 30.30 -7.07 13.26
CA PRO A 262 31.05 -5.85 13.61
C PRO A 262 30.58 -5.21 14.92
N ASP A 263 29.27 -5.25 15.23
CA ASP A 263 28.70 -4.65 16.45
C ASP A 263 29.28 -5.25 17.74
N LEU A 264 29.43 -6.58 17.78
CA LEU A 264 29.93 -7.27 18.95
C LEU A 264 31.42 -6.97 19.19
N ILE A 265 32.19 -6.88 18.12
CA ILE A 265 33.62 -6.55 18.21
C ILE A 265 33.78 -5.08 18.63
N LEU A 266 32.98 -4.18 18.05
CA LEU A 266 32.98 -2.76 18.41
C LEU A 266 32.64 -2.55 19.90
N SER A 267 31.62 -3.23 20.42
CA SER A 267 31.27 -3.12 21.85
C SER A 267 32.38 -3.60 22.79
N ARG A 268 33.04 -4.71 22.48
CA ARG A 268 34.20 -5.20 23.23
C ARG A 268 35.37 -4.23 23.18
N LEU A 269 35.67 -3.71 21.99
CA LEU A 269 36.76 -2.77 21.76
C LEU A 269 36.49 -1.43 22.47
N ALA A 270 35.26 -0.92 22.41
CA ALA A 270 34.86 0.29 23.14
C ALA A 270 34.98 0.13 24.66
N THR A 271 34.69 -1.07 25.18
CA THR A 271 34.90 -1.40 26.61
C THR A 271 36.38 -1.41 26.94
N TYR A 272 37.21 -2.05 26.11
CA TYR A 272 38.67 -2.04 26.27
C TYR A 272 39.23 -0.62 26.31
N LEU A 273 38.87 0.24 25.35
CA LEU A 273 39.32 1.64 25.29
C LEU A 273 39.00 2.43 26.57
N ARG A 274 37.87 2.15 27.21
CA ARG A 274 37.47 2.80 28.47
C ARG A 274 38.28 2.31 29.66
N GLU A 275 38.53 1.01 29.74
CA GLU A 275 39.22 0.40 30.88
C GLU A 275 40.73 0.63 30.83
N SER A 276 41.35 0.51 29.66
CA SER A 276 42.82 0.59 29.52
C SER A 276 43.33 2.01 29.24
N HIS A 277 42.60 2.80 28.45
CA HIS A 277 43.04 4.12 28.00
C HIS A 277 42.21 5.28 28.54
N PHE A 278 41.15 4.99 29.32
CA PHE A 278 40.15 5.97 29.75
C PHE A 278 39.64 6.82 28.58
N TYR A 279 39.43 6.19 27.42
CA TYR A 279 38.99 6.85 26.20
C TYR A 279 37.55 6.45 25.86
N CYS A 280 36.71 7.44 25.52
CA CYS A 280 35.37 7.16 25.00
C CYS A 280 35.34 7.34 23.48
N PHE A 281 35.11 6.25 22.75
CA PHE A 281 34.96 6.26 21.29
C PHE A 281 33.85 7.21 20.80
N TRP A 282 32.71 7.24 21.50
CA TRP A 282 31.56 8.05 21.11
C TRP A 282 31.71 9.54 21.43
N CYS A 283 32.40 9.90 22.52
CA CYS A 283 32.72 11.30 22.83
C CYS A 283 33.91 11.83 22.02
N GLY A 284 34.80 10.95 21.57
CA GLY A 284 36.03 11.33 20.87
C GLY A 284 37.14 11.87 21.80
N GLU A 285 37.01 11.73 23.12
CA GLU A 285 37.92 12.33 24.11
C GLU A 285 38.59 11.29 25.02
N GLN A 286 39.83 11.59 25.42
CA GLN A 286 40.56 10.85 26.44
C GLN A 286 40.44 11.53 27.81
N TYR A 287 40.11 10.76 28.83
CA TYR A 287 39.98 11.24 30.20
C TYR A 287 41.23 10.91 31.02
N SER A 288 41.45 11.67 32.09
CA SER A 288 42.63 11.48 32.95
C SER A 288 42.52 10.25 33.85
N ASN A 289 41.31 9.92 34.34
CA ASN A 289 41.05 8.84 35.29
C ASN A 289 39.65 8.25 35.08
N SER A 290 39.43 7.01 35.53
CA SER A 290 38.12 6.31 35.49
C SER A 290 36.97 7.14 36.08
N SER A 291 37.15 7.76 37.26
CA SER A 291 36.07 8.58 37.86
C SER A 291 35.71 9.83 37.03
N ASN A 292 36.65 10.37 36.24
CA ASN A 292 36.38 11.50 35.36
C ASN A 292 35.57 11.06 34.15
N LEU A 293 35.86 9.87 33.63
CA LEU A 293 35.12 9.24 32.54
C LEU A 293 33.66 9.00 32.94
N GLU A 294 33.43 8.41 34.11
CA GLU A 294 32.06 8.15 34.60
C GLU A 294 31.26 9.41 34.89
N ALA A 295 31.93 10.49 35.32
CA ALA A 295 31.25 11.75 35.63
C ALA A 295 30.89 12.58 34.39
N LYS A 296 31.67 12.49 33.31
CA LYS A 296 31.50 13.33 32.11
C LYS A 296 30.87 12.60 30.92
N CYS A 297 31.06 11.30 30.81
CA CYS A 297 30.56 10.52 29.69
C CYS A 297 29.13 10.01 29.96
N PRO A 298 28.17 10.21 29.05
CA PRO A 298 26.76 9.89 29.30
C PRO A 298 26.45 8.38 29.39
N GLY A 299 27.26 7.51 28.79
CA GLY A 299 27.10 6.06 28.90
C GLY A 299 28.07 5.31 27.97
N PRO A 300 28.11 3.96 27.93
CA PRO A 300 29.04 3.20 27.10
C PRO A 300 28.61 2.95 25.65
N THR A 301 27.35 3.20 25.31
CA THR A 301 26.78 2.83 24.01
C THR A 301 26.60 4.05 23.11
N GLU A 302 26.43 3.83 21.80
CA GLU A 302 26.11 4.89 20.83
C GLU A 302 24.81 5.61 21.22
N GLU A 303 23.82 4.85 21.70
CA GLU A 303 22.49 5.35 22.07
C GLU A 303 22.53 6.38 23.21
N ASP A 304 23.54 6.31 24.08
CA ASP A 304 23.73 7.26 25.18
C ASP A 304 24.21 8.64 24.70
N HIS A 305 24.69 8.75 23.46
CA HIS A 305 25.35 9.95 22.91
C HIS A 305 24.58 10.68 21.80
N GLY A 306 23.51 10.09 21.25
CA GLY A 306 22.56 10.75 20.34
C GLY A 306 22.81 10.56 18.85
#